data_AF-A0A7V3QHR6-F1
#
_entry.id   AF-A0A7V3QHR6-F1
#
_cell.length_a   1.000
_cell.length_b   1.000
_cell.length_c   1.000
_cell.angle_alpha   90.00
_cell.angle_beta   90.00
_cell.angle_gamma   90.00
#
_symmetry.space_group_name_H-M   'P 1'
#
loop_
_entity.id
_entity.type
_entity.pdbx_description
1 polymer ?
#
loop_
_entity_poly.entity_id
_entity_poly.type
_entity_poly.pdbx_seq_one_letter_code
_entity_poly.pdbx_strand_id
1 'polypeptide(L)' 'MEIDYNDFLKRLIDFDGNQYELALVASKRARYLVNNNLLGSSDEKIAVKALYDVLTGKAQIVSEEKED' A
#
# COMPACT_ATOMS: atom_id res chain seq x y z
N MET A 1 -8.74 11.88 -5.87
CA MET A 1 -7.87 12.13 -4.70
C MET A 1 -6.47 11.90 -5.19
N GLU A 2 -5.67 12.95 -5.22
CA GLU A 2 -4.26 12.91 -5.63
C GLU A 2 -3.40 12.57 -4.41
N ILE A 3 -2.42 11.67 -4.56
CA ILE A 3 -1.45 11.36 -3.51
C ILE A 3 -0.50 12.56 -3.34
N ASP A 4 -0.42 13.10 -2.13
CA ASP A 4 0.67 14.04 -1.79
C ASP A 4 1.98 13.25 -1.71
N TYR A 5 2.83 13.42 -2.72
CA TYR A 5 4.11 12.70 -2.82
C TYR A 5 5.06 13.02 -1.67
N ASN A 6 5.01 14.21 -1.07
CA ASN A 6 5.88 14.55 0.06
C ASN A 6 5.43 13.83 1.33
N ASP A 7 4.13 13.79 1.60
CA ASP A 7 3.57 13.01 2.72
C ASP A 7 3.84 11.51 2.52
N PHE A 8 3.65 10.99 1.31
CA PHE A 8 3.97 9.60 0.97
C PHE A 8 5.44 9.26 1.26
N LEU A 9 6.39 10.06 0.76
CA LEU A 9 7.81 9.82 0.97
C LEU A 9 8.18 9.90 2.45
N LYS A 10 7.63 10.87 3.18
CA LYS A 10 7.85 11.00 4.62
C LYS A 10 7.38 9.75 5.36
N ARG A 11 6.15 9.28 5.11
CA ARG A 11 5.62 8.05 5.72
C ARG A 11 6.44 6.81 5.38
N LEU A 12 6.94 6.72 4.15
CA LEU A 12 7.76 5.59 3.73
C LEU A 12 9.12 5.58 4.44
N ILE A 13 9.73 6.74 4.63
CA ILE A 13 11.00 6.91 5.37
C ILE A 13 10.79 6.65 6.87
N ASP A 14 9.69 7.17 7.42
CA ASP A 14 9.36 7.06 8.84
C ASP A 14 8.80 5.68 9.22
N PHE A 15 8.56 4.79 8.25
CA PHE A 15 8.06 3.44 8.52
C PHE A 15 9.14 2.57 9.19
N ASP A 16 8.92 2.24 10.46
CA ASP A 16 9.80 1.47 11.32
C ASP A 16 9.43 -0.03 11.43
N GLY A 17 8.37 -0.46 10.75
CA GLY A 17 7.91 -1.84 10.71
C GLY A 17 8.70 -2.75 9.76
N ASN A 18 8.24 -4.00 9.62
CA ASN A 18 8.87 -4.98 8.73
C ASN A 18 8.67 -4.62 7.25
N GLN A 19 9.76 -4.28 6.57
CA GLN A 19 9.74 -3.88 5.15
C GLN A 19 9.27 -5.01 4.22
N TYR A 20 9.50 -6.27 4.57
CA TYR A 20 9.02 -7.41 3.78
C TYR A 20 7.50 -7.56 3.89
N GLU A 21 6.95 -7.37 5.08
CA GLU A 21 5.50 -7.37 5.29
C GLU A 21 4.82 -6.19 4.60
N LEU A 22 5.43 -4.99 4.68
CA LEU A 22 4.97 -3.82 3.92
C LEU A 22 4.90 -4.14 2.42
N ALA A 23 5.97 -4.71 1.86
CA ALA A 23 6.02 -5.07 0.44
C ALA A 23 4.98 -6.13 0.06
N LEU A 24 4.80 -7.16 0.90
CA LEU A 24 3.81 -8.21 0.70
C LEU A 24 2.39 -7.65 0.69
N VAL A 25 2.04 -6.84 1.68
CA VAL A 25 0.70 -6.28 1.85
C VAL A 25 0.39 -5.25 0.77
N ALA A 26 1.36 -4.40 0.42
CA ALA A 26 1.23 -3.48 -0.71
C ALA A 26 1.04 -4.24 -2.03
N SER A 27 1.72 -5.38 -2.23
CA SER A 27 1.54 -6.22 -3.42
C SER A 27 0.14 -6.85 -3.48
N LYS A 28 -0.37 -7.38 -2.35
CA LYS A 28 -1.75 -7.87 -2.23
C LYS A 28 -2.75 -6.73 -2.55
N ARG A 29 -2.50 -5.53 -2.02
CA ARG A 29 -3.34 -4.35 -2.25
C ARG A 29 -3.34 -3.89 -3.72
N ALA A 30 -2.17 -3.85 -4.37
CA ALA A 30 -2.05 -3.52 -5.79
C ALA A 30 -2.89 -4.47 -6.66
N ARG A 31 -2.83 -5.77 -6.39
CA ARG A 31 -3.65 -6.77 -7.08
C ARG A 31 -5.15 -6.53 -6.86
N TYR A 32 -5.57 -6.23 -5.63
CA TYR A 32 -6.96 -5.88 -5.33
C TYR A 32 -7.43 -4.66 -6.13
N LEU A 33 -6.62 -3.59 -6.20
CA LEU A 33 -6.96 -2.38 -6.95
C LEU A 33 -7.15 -2.65 -8.45
N VAL A 34 -6.27 -3.47 -9.05
CA VAL A 34 -6.37 -3.88 -10.45
C VAL A 34 -7.64 -4.71 -10.69
N ASN A 35 -7.87 -5.74 -9.89
CA ASN A 35 -8.98 -6.66 -10.08
C ASN A 35 -10.36 -5.99 -9.95
N ASN A 36 -10.44 -4.90 -9.17
CA ASN A 36 -11.68 -4.16 -8.94
C ASN A 36 -11.75 -2.85 -9.75
N ASN A 37 -10.81 -2.60 -10.65
CA ASN A 37 -10.73 -1.37 -11.45
C ASN A 37 -10.80 -0.08 -10.60
N LEU A 38 -10.12 -0.07 -9.44
CA LEU A 38 -10.11 1.03 -8.46
C LEU A 38 -8.92 1.98 -8.65
N LEU A 39 -8.19 1.83 -9.75
CA LEU A 39 -7.17 2.75 -10.17
C LEU A 39 -7.92 3.92 -10.82
N GLY A 40 -8.02 5.04 -10.09
CA GLY A 40 -8.64 6.24 -10.63
C GLY A 40 -7.98 6.71 -11.93
N SER A 41 -8.54 7.73 -12.57
CA SER A 41 -8.08 8.26 -13.87
C SER A 41 -6.72 8.98 -13.85
N SER A 42 -5.98 8.95 -12.74
CA SER A 42 -4.66 9.57 -12.61
C SER A 42 -3.56 8.57 -12.92
N ASP A 43 -2.48 9.01 -13.55
CA ASP A 43 -1.25 8.27 -13.87
C ASP A 43 -0.46 7.77 -12.63
N GLU A 44 -1.12 7.65 -11.48
CA GLU A 44 -0.56 7.10 -10.26
C GLU A 44 -0.15 5.64 -10.50
N LYS A 45 1.16 5.38 -10.44
CA LYS A 45 1.69 4.03 -10.53
C LYS A 45 1.02 3.18 -9.45
N ILE A 46 0.40 2.07 -9.86
CA ILE A 46 -0.37 1.14 -9.03
C ILE A 46 0.35 0.81 -7.71
N ALA A 47 1.65 0.57 -7.78
CA ALA A 47 2.49 0.29 -6.63
C ALA A 47 2.55 1.44 -5.61
N VAL A 48 2.64 2.70 -6.08
CA VAL A 48 2.66 3.89 -5.21
C VAL A 48 1.34 4.03 -4.47
N LYS A 49 0.21 3.88 -5.19
CA LYS A 49 -1.12 3.92 -4.58
C LYS A 49 -1.31 2.83 -3.53
N ALA A 50 -0.89 1.61 -3.86
CA ALA A 50 -1.00 0.49 -2.94
C ALA A 50 -0.14 0.66 -1.68
N LEU A 51 1.11 1.14 -1.83
CA LEU A 51 1.97 1.45 -0.68
C LEU A 51 1.37 2.56 0.19
N TYR A 52 0.86 3.64 -0.42
CA TYR A 52 0.22 4.72 0.31
C TYR A 52 -1.02 4.26 1.08
N ASP A 53 -1.85 3.39 0.50
CA ASP A 53 -2.99 2.79 1.19
C ASP A 53 -2.56 1.98 2.43
N VAL A 54 -1.42 1.28 2.38
CA VAL A 54 -0.88 0.56 3.54
C VAL A 54 -0.35 1.51 4.60
N LEU A 55 0.48 2.49 4.20
CA LEU A 55 1.08 3.48 5.10
C LEU A 55 0.05 4.42 5.77
N THR A 56 -1.15 4.53 5.19
CA THR A 56 -2.27 5.30 5.76
C THR A 56 -3.31 4.42 6.48
N GLY A 57 -3.06 3.12 6.60
CA GLY A 57 -3.93 2.17 7.30
C GLY A 57 -5.21 1.79 6.56
N LYS A 58 -5.38 2.19 5.28
CA LYS A 58 -6.51 1.77 4.43
C LYS A 58 -6.41 0.31 4.00
N ALA A 59 -5.20 -0.23 3.98
CA ALA A 59 -4.92 -1.66 3.83
C ALA A 59 -4.06 -2.10 5.01
N GLN A 60 -4.50 -3.12 5.73
CA GLN A 60 -3.83 -3.53 6.97
C GLN A 60 -2.75 -4.58 6.69
N ILE A 61 -1.63 -4.44 7.39
CA ILE A 61 -0.65 -5.51 7.54
C ILE A 61 -1.25 -6.47 8.57
N VAL A 62 -1.97 -7.48 8.08
CA VAL A 62 -2.43 -8.57 8.94
C VAL A 62 -1.30 -9.58 8.96
N SER A 63 -0.62 -9.73 10.09
CA SER A 63 0.21 -10.90 10.34
C SER A 63 -0.72 -12.11 10.26
N GLU A 64 -0.65 -12.88 9.17
CA GLU A 64 -1.27 -14.20 9.13
C GLU A 64 -0.60 -15.02 10.25
N GLU A 65 -1.24 -15.11 11.41
CA GLU A 65 -0.96 -16.17 12.36
C GLU A 65 -1.23 -17.49 11.65
N LYS A 66 -0.25 -18.40 11.76
CA LYS A 66 -0.16 -19.69 11.09
C LYS A 66 -1.52 -20.42 11.09
N GLU A 67 -2.02 -20.77 9.91
CA GLU A 67 -2.93 -21.92 9.78
C GLU A 67 -2.16 -23.18 10.20
N ASP A 68 -2.75 -23.94 11.12
CA ASP A 68 -2.36 -25.29 11.56
C ASP A 68 -2.16 -26.27 10.39
#